data_AF-A0A3B8Z060-F1
#
_entry.id   AF-A0A3B8Z060-F1
#
_cell.length_a   1.000
_cell.length_b   1.000
_cell.length_c   1.000
_cell.angle_alpha   90.00
_cell.angle_beta   90.00
_cell.angle_gamma   90.00
#
_symmetry.space_group_name_H-M   'P 1'
#
loop_
_entity.id
_entity.type
_entity.pdbx_description
1 polymer ?
#
loop_
_entity_poly.entity_id
_entity_poly.type
_entity_poly.pdbx_seq_one_letter_code
_entity_poly.pdbx_strand_id
1 'polypeptide(L)'
;MRQSLAALALLTASLIAPLHQAEARPTYFLEMKSFFAVPDDSNVDHCSVCHVNYEGTGTRNPFGNAVQQQLYTGKSIQETLPLVASLDSDGDGYTNDDELRIYLTQPGFSCDNFEDARGEPLDFDAGVTPNVATCRAPTEIKVLPSSAGFVTDAGSTDFLVIDIWNLGYSDDLTITDLNLSDL
;
A
#
# COMPACT_ATOMS: atom_id res chain seq x y z
N MET A 1 -74.34 15.68 -3.15
CA MET A 1 -73.45 14.75 -3.88
C MET A 1 -72.02 15.19 -3.60
N ARG A 2 -71.33 14.51 -2.67
CA ARG A 2 -70.31 13.46 -2.94
C ARG A 2 -69.02 14.09 -3.52
N GLN A 3 -67.98 14.22 -2.69
CA GLN A 3 -66.76 13.36 -2.67
C GLN A 3 -65.88 13.64 -3.91
N SER A 4 -64.56 13.77 -3.91
CA SER A 4 -63.43 13.67 -2.99
C SER A 4 -62.21 14.02 -3.86
N LEU A 5 -61.12 14.57 -3.30
CA LEU A 5 -59.73 14.52 -3.82
C LEU A 5 -58.89 15.31 -2.79
N ALA A 6 -58.70 14.81 -1.57
CA ALA A 6 -57.78 13.74 -1.20
C ALA A 6 -56.32 14.05 -1.60
N ALA A 7 -55.60 14.53 -0.59
CA ALA A 7 -54.16 14.71 -0.53
C ALA A 7 -53.37 13.49 -1.04
N LEU A 8 -52.31 13.76 -1.80
CA LEU A 8 -51.19 12.84 -1.93
C LEU A 8 -49.90 13.63 -2.14
N ALA A 9 -49.44 14.27 -1.06
CA ALA A 9 -48.08 14.77 -0.93
C ALA A 9 -47.45 14.04 0.26
N LEU A 10 -46.91 12.84 0.04
CA LEU A 10 -46.16 12.11 1.07
C LEU A 10 -45.12 11.19 0.40
N LEU A 11 -43.87 11.40 0.85
CA LEU A 11 -42.71 10.50 0.82
C LEU A 11 -42.04 10.19 -0.51
N THR A 12 -41.04 11.01 -0.85
CA THR A 12 -39.75 10.52 -1.38
C THR A 12 -38.59 11.36 -0.83
N ALA A 13 -38.44 11.40 0.49
CA ALA A 13 -37.18 11.80 1.14
C ALA A 13 -36.55 10.55 1.76
N SER A 14 -36.09 9.63 0.91
CA SER A 14 -35.30 8.47 1.34
C SER A 14 -33.84 8.68 0.94
N LEU A 15 -33.02 8.83 1.98
CA LEU A 15 -31.62 8.42 2.07
C LEU A 15 -30.73 8.84 0.90
N ILE A 16 -30.22 10.06 0.97
CA ILE A 16 -28.83 10.30 0.57
C ILE A 16 -28.07 10.48 1.87
N ALA A 17 -27.75 9.36 2.54
CA ALA A 17 -26.72 9.39 3.54
C ALA A 17 -25.42 9.68 2.77
N PRO A 18 -24.70 10.77 3.05
CA PRO A 18 -23.34 10.92 2.54
C PRO A 18 -22.56 9.69 3.00
N LEU A 19 -22.05 8.92 2.04
CA LEU A 19 -21.03 7.90 2.24
C LEU A 19 -19.79 8.62 2.75
N HIS A 20 -19.77 8.92 4.05
CA HIS A 20 -18.56 9.29 4.74
C HIS A 20 -17.75 8.00 4.83
N GLN A 21 -16.82 7.82 3.89
CA GLN A 21 -15.65 7.02 4.19
C GLN A 21 -14.91 7.77 5.29
N ALA A 22 -15.24 7.45 6.54
CA ALA A 22 -14.45 7.83 7.67
C ALA A 22 -13.19 6.95 7.66
N GLU A 23 -12.25 7.25 6.78
CA GLU A 23 -10.87 6.80 7.00
C GLU A 23 -10.30 7.74 8.07
N ALA A 24 -10.66 7.49 9.33
CA ALA A 24 -10.15 8.27 10.45
C ALA A 24 -8.69 7.89 10.66
N ARG A 25 -7.80 8.41 9.81
CA ARG A 25 -6.36 8.31 10.01
C ARG A 25 -6.06 8.88 11.41
N PRO A 26 -5.32 8.14 12.26
CA PRO A 26 -5.04 8.59 13.62
C PRO A 26 -4.39 9.96 13.62
N THR A 27 -4.68 10.80 14.63
CA THR A 27 -4.07 12.12 14.79
C THR A 27 -2.55 12.08 14.74
N TYR A 28 -1.95 11.00 15.26
CA TYR A 28 -0.51 10.76 15.19
C TYR A 28 0.05 10.77 13.77
N PHE A 29 -0.69 10.21 12.81
CA PHE A 29 -0.27 10.17 11.41
C PHE A 29 -0.33 11.55 10.78
N LEU A 30 -1.34 12.36 11.10
CA LEU A 30 -1.44 13.76 10.64
C LEU A 30 -0.30 14.62 11.18
N GLU A 31 0.06 14.45 12.45
CA GLU A 31 1.19 15.15 13.09
C GLU A 31 2.52 14.74 12.43
N MET A 32 2.70 13.44 12.14
CA MET A 32 3.85 12.93 11.40
C MET A 32 3.94 13.57 10.02
N LYS A 33 2.85 13.58 9.24
CA LYS A 33 2.83 14.22 7.92
C LYS A 33 3.20 15.68 7.99
N SER A 34 2.65 16.41 8.97
CA SER A 34 2.97 17.81 9.18
C SER A 34 4.44 18.02 9.54
N PHE A 35 5.03 17.16 10.37
CA PHE A 35 6.41 17.29 10.80
C PHE A 35 7.41 16.98 9.68
N PHE A 36 7.21 15.89 8.95
CA PHE A 36 8.08 15.47 7.85
C PHE A 36 7.75 16.15 6.51
N ALA A 37 6.67 16.94 6.45
CA ALA A 37 6.16 17.54 5.22
C ALA A 37 5.83 16.50 4.14
N VAL A 38 5.27 15.37 4.56
CA VAL A 38 4.85 14.27 3.67
C VAL A 38 3.70 14.75 2.78
N PRO A 39 3.85 14.70 1.44
CA PRO A 39 2.77 15.02 0.51
C PRO A 39 1.62 14.01 0.59
N ASP A 40 0.40 14.48 0.34
CA ASP A 40 -0.75 13.62 0.12
C ASP A 40 -0.49 12.68 -1.07
N ASP A 41 -1.02 11.46 -0.99
CA ASP A 41 -0.93 10.41 -2.02
C ASP A 41 0.51 9.99 -2.39
N SER A 42 1.51 10.37 -1.58
CA SER A 42 2.88 9.88 -1.75
C SER A 42 3.02 8.41 -1.33
N ASN A 43 4.16 7.80 -1.72
CA ASN A 43 4.57 6.46 -1.28
C ASN A 43 4.89 6.37 0.24
N VAL A 44 4.60 7.42 1.01
CA VAL A 44 4.66 7.38 2.48
C VAL A 44 3.36 7.90 3.09
N ASP A 45 2.31 8.08 2.28
CA ASP A 45 1.00 8.55 2.73
C ASP A 45 0.00 7.42 3.01
N HIS A 46 0.46 6.41 3.75
CA HIS A 46 -0.29 5.20 4.06
C HIS A 46 0.17 4.59 5.39
N CYS A 47 -0.57 3.60 5.90
CA CYS A 47 -0.31 3.08 7.24
C CYS A 47 0.97 2.25 7.36
N SER A 48 1.52 1.74 6.26
CA SER A 48 2.78 0.98 6.26
C SER A 48 3.98 1.79 6.76
N VAL A 49 3.90 3.12 6.83
CA VAL A 49 4.98 3.92 7.45
C VAL A 49 5.22 3.50 8.91
N CYS A 50 4.17 3.18 9.66
CA CYS A 50 4.27 2.79 11.07
C CYS A 50 3.92 1.31 11.33
N HIS A 51 3.27 0.65 10.39
CA HIS A 51 2.69 -0.68 10.56
C HIS A 51 3.24 -1.65 9.53
N VAL A 52 3.20 -2.93 9.90
CA VAL A 52 3.54 -4.01 8.96
C VAL A 52 2.42 -4.21 7.93
N ASN A 53 1.18 -3.94 8.32
CA ASN A 53 0.02 -3.99 7.41
C ASN A 53 -0.15 -2.64 6.70
N TYR A 54 -0.24 -2.66 5.37
CA TYR A 54 -0.40 -1.49 4.51
C TYR A 54 -1.72 -0.75 4.76
N GLU A 55 -2.81 -1.49 5.03
CA GLU A 55 -4.11 -0.93 5.44
C GLU A 55 -4.11 -0.47 6.92
N GLY A 56 -3.02 -0.71 7.63
CA GLY A 56 -2.80 -0.34 9.02
C GLY A 56 -3.27 -1.36 10.03
N THR A 57 -3.26 -0.94 11.30
CA THR A 57 -3.50 -1.77 12.50
C THR A 57 -2.44 -2.84 12.74
N GLY A 58 -2.54 -3.54 13.87
CA GLY A 58 -1.67 -4.67 14.18
C GLY A 58 -0.22 -4.29 14.51
N THR A 59 0.70 -5.20 14.18
CA THR A 59 2.13 -5.09 14.47
C THR A 59 2.73 -3.85 13.83
N ARG A 60 3.65 -3.21 14.55
CA ARG A 60 4.42 -2.06 14.06
C ARG A 60 5.70 -2.52 13.39
N ASN A 61 6.08 -1.82 12.34
CA ASN A 61 7.39 -1.95 11.73
C ASN A 61 8.45 -1.29 12.65
N PRO A 62 9.76 -1.38 12.34
CA PRO A 62 10.83 -0.75 13.11
C PRO A 62 10.62 0.74 13.41
N PHE A 63 10.23 1.57 12.43
CA PHE A 63 9.92 2.99 12.65
C PHE A 63 8.77 3.18 13.65
N GLY A 64 7.65 2.49 13.44
CA GLY A 64 6.50 2.53 14.33
C GLY A 64 6.88 2.11 15.76
N ASN A 65 7.76 1.11 15.91
CA ASN A 65 8.28 0.70 17.21
C ASN A 65 9.13 1.79 17.86
N ALA A 66 9.99 2.48 17.11
CA ALA A 66 10.77 3.61 17.60
C ALA A 66 9.85 4.75 18.11
N VAL A 67 8.81 5.09 17.35
CA VAL A 67 7.77 6.06 17.76
C VAL A 67 7.07 5.58 19.04
N GLN A 68 6.63 4.32 19.07
CA GLN A 68 5.90 3.76 20.21
C GLN A 68 6.74 3.75 21.50
N GLN A 69 8.03 3.46 21.40
CA GLN A 69 8.94 3.48 22.55
C GLN A 69 9.00 4.86 23.20
N GLN A 70 9.08 5.93 22.40
CA GLN A 70 9.07 7.30 22.94
C GLN A 70 7.72 7.63 23.59
N LEU A 71 6.61 7.26 22.97
CA LEU A 71 5.27 7.45 23.54
C LEU A 71 5.11 6.73 24.88
N TYR A 72 5.68 5.53 25.04
CA TYR A 72 5.67 4.79 26.30
C TYR A 72 6.46 5.47 27.43
N THR A 73 7.38 6.38 27.11
CA THR A 73 8.05 7.22 28.10
C THR A 73 7.23 8.43 28.54
N GLY A 74 6.00 8.57 28.03
CA GLY A 74 5.08 9.67 28.37
C GLY A 74 5.24 10.91 27.50
N LYS A 75 6.04 10.85 26.43
CA LYS A 75 6.19 11.94 25.46
C LYS A 75 4.95 12.07 24.58
N SER A 76 4.63 13.30 24.19
CA SER A 76 3.69 13.56 23.10
C SER A 76 4.29 13.15 21.75
N ILE A 77 3.44 13.09 20.71
CA ILE A 77 3.92 12.81 19.35
C ILE A 77 4.82 13.93 18.83
N GLN A 78 4.51 15.20 19.16
CA GLN A 78 5.32 16.35 18.76
C GLN A 78 6.72 16.32 19.41
N GLU A 79 6.85 15.78 20.61
CA GLU A 79 8.15 15.55 21.25
C GLU A 79 8.86 14.30 20.74
N THR A 80 8.11 13.32 20.24
CA THR A 80 8.62 12.04 19.73
C THR A 80 9.23 12.17 18.35
N LEU A 81 8.55 12.84 17.42
CA LEU A 81 8.98 12.91 16.01
C LEU A 81 10.41 13.46 15.83
N PRO A 82 10.84 14.54 16.50
CA PRO A 82 12.23 15.01 16.43
C PRO A 82 13.26 14.01 16.96
N LEU A 83 12.88 13.19 17.94
CA LEU A 83 13.80 12.20 18.55
C LEU A 83 14.00 10.98 17.67
N VAL A 84 12.98 10.59 16.91
CA VAL A 84 13.07 9.47 15.98
C VAL A 84 13.60 9.91 14.62
N ALA A 85 13.44 11.17 14.22
CA ALA A 85 13.85 11.68 12.91
C ALA A 85 15.31 11.36 12.54
N SER A 86 16.24 11.41 13.50
CA SER A 86 17.66 11.12 13.25
C SER A 86 18.05 9.64 13.40
N LEU A 87 17.09 8.75 13.63
CA LEU A 87 17.33 7.31 13.67
C LEU A 87 17.24 6.74 12.26
N ASP A 88 18.06 5.74 11.99
CA ASP A 88 17.91 4.78 10.90
C ASP A 88 17.19 3.57 11.50
N SER A 89 15.87 3.46 11.31
CA SER A 89 15.07 2.51 12.10
C SER A 89 15.14 1.09 11.55
N ASP A 90 15.28 0.92 10.24
CA ASP A 90 15.34 -0.37 9.56
C ASP A 90 16.75 -0.80 9.14
N GLY A 91 17.75 0.08 9.30
CA GLY A 91 19.17 -0.22 9.19
C GLY A 91 19.72 -0.14 7.77
N ASP A 92 19.05 0.58 6.86
CA ASP A 92 19.43 0.66 5.45
C ASP A 92 20.43 1.78 5.11
N GLY A 93 20.82 2.56 6.14
CA GLY A 93 21.83 3.62 6.05
C GLY A 93 21.24 5.01 5.83
N TYR A 94 19.92 5.17 5.77
CA TYR A 94 19.24 6.46 5.69
C TYR A 94 18.51 6.75 7.01
N THR A 95 18.43 8.03 7.37
CA THR A 95 17.64 8.40 8.55
C THR A 95 16.16 8.51 8.18
N ASN A 96 15.29 8.33 9.17
CA ASN A 96 13.84 8.51 8.99
C ASN A 96 13.50 9.89 8.39
N ASP A 97 14.28 10.96 8.70
CA ASP A 97 14.10 12.27 8.08
C ASP A 97 14.52 12.28 6.60
N ASP A 98 15.63 11.64 6.24
CA ASP A 98 16.03 11.49 4.84
C ASP A 98 14.92 10.79 4.05
N GLU A 99 14.41 9.69 4.58
CA GLU A 99 13.39 8.88 3.91
C GLU A 99 12.04 9.58 3.80
N LEU A 100 11.50 10.11 4.90
CA LEU A 100 10.16 10.70 4.90
C LEU A 100 10.11 12.10 4.29
N ARG A 101 11.22 12.85 4.28
CA ARG A 101 11.27 14.25 3.80
C ARG A 101 11.94 14.40 2.44
N ILE A 102 12.99 13.65 2.17
CA ILE A 102 13.83 13.83 0.98
C ILE A 102 13.45 12.82 -0.10
N TYR A 103 13.40 11.54 0.26
CA TYR A 103 13.26 10.44 -0.72
C TYR A 103 11.83 9.92 -0.88
N LEU A 104 10.95 10.16 0.11
CA LEU A 104 9.59 9.62 0.20
C LEU A 104 9.57 8.08 0.14
N THR A 105 10.44 7.47 0.93
CA THR A 105 10.59 6.01 1.10
C THR A 105 10.22 5.54 2.51
N GLN A 106 10.14 4.22 2.74
CA GLN A 106 9.57 3.65 3.96
C GLN A 106 10.58 3.59 5.11
N PRO A 107 10.42 4.39 6.18
CA PRO A 107 11.42 4.45 7.27
C PRO A 107 11.50 3.21 8.16
N GLY A 108 10.66 2.22 7.90
CA GLY A 108 10.61 0.96 8.62
C GLY A 108 10.66 -0.23 7.69
N PHE A 109 11.01 -0.04 6.43
CA PHE A 109 11.22 -1.15 5.51
C PHE A 109 12.44 -0.89 4.63
N SER A 110 13.30 -1.90 4.58
CA SER A 110 14.48 -1.93 3.75
C SER A 110 14.46 -3.13 2.83
N CYS A 111 15.42 -3.21 1.90
CA CYS A 111 15.59 -4.40 1.07
C CYS A 111 15.85 -5.70 1.84
N ASP A 112 16.22 -5.62 3.13
CA ASP A 112 16.42 -6.79 3.97
C ASP A 112 15.12 -7.29 4.64
N ASN A 113 14.05 -6.48 4.70
CA ASN A 113 12.83 -6.82 5.44
C ASN A 113 11.50 -6.45 4.76
N PHE A 114 11.51 -5.91 3.53
CA PHE A 114 10.28 -5.44 2.86
C PHE A 114 9.22 -6.54 2.69
N GLU A 115 9.62 -7.81 2.64
CA GLU A 115 8.72 -8.97 2.56
C GLU A 115 7.87 -9.18 3.82
N ASP A 116 8.20 -8.51 4.93
CA ASP A 116 7.36 -8.54 6.13
C ASP A 116 6.05 -7.77 5.92
N ALA A 117 6.01 -6.82 4.97
CA ALA A 117 4.83 -6.04 4.65
C ALA A 117 3.64 -6.94 4.26
N ARG A 118 2.42 -6.46 4.54
CA ARG A 118 1.19 -7.19 4.25
C ARG A 118 0.14 -6.30 3.61
N GLY A 119 -0.50 -6.80 2.56
CA GLY A 119 -1.56 -6.07 1.85
C GLY A 119 -1.02 -4.89 1.04
N GLU A 120 0.28 -4.89 0.79
CA GLU A 120 1.02 -3.91 0.03
C GLU A 120 0.71 -3.97 -1.48
N PRO A 121 0.83 -2.85 -2.20
CA PRO A 121 0.75 -2.85 -3.66
C PRO A 121 1.91 -3.63 -4.28
N LEU A 122 1.74 -4.05 -5.55
CA LEU A 122 2.69 -4.94 -6.23
C LEU A 122 4.10 -4.35 -6.41
N ASP A 123 4.23 -3.04 -6.35
CA ASP A 123 5.45 -2.26 -6.55
C ASP A 123 6.00 -1.69 -5.23
N PHE A 124 5.53 -2.16 -4.07
CA PHE A 124 5.97 -1.68 -2.76
C PHE A 124 7.50 -1.71 -2.61
N ASP A 125 8.16 -2.74 -3.14
CA ASP A 125 9.62 -2.93 -3.08
C ASP A 125 10.44 -1.88 -3.84
N ALA A 126 9.83 -1.11 -4.74
CA ALA A 126 10.49 0.02 -5.42
C ALA A 126 10.52 1.30 -4.55
N GLY A 127 9.70 1.35 -3.50
CA GLY A 127 9.51 2.51 -2.65
C GLY A 127 10.05 2.37 -1.24
N VAL A 128 10.80 1.31 -0.93
CA VAL A 128 11.24 1.05 0.45
C VAL A 128 12.57 1.72 0.81
N THR A 129 13.61 1.61 -0.03
CA THR A 129 14.96 2.13 0.29
C THR A 129 15.39 3.23 -0.69
N PRO A 130 15.93 4.37 -0.22
CA PRO A 130 16.44 5.43 -1.07
C PRO A 130 17.53 4.97 -2.05
N ASN A 131 17.46 5.50 -3.28
CA ASN A 131 18.42 5.23 -4.36
C ASN A 131 18.52 3.75 -4.78
N VAL A 132 17.53 2.93 -4.39
CA VAL A 132 17.36 1.57 -4.87
C VAL A 132 16.11 1.52 -5.74
N ALA A 133 16.25 1.03 -6.97
CA ALA A 133 15.13 0.99 -7.92
C ALA A 133 14.05 -0.05 -7.52
N THR A 134 14.49 -1.16 -6.92
CA THR A 134 13.66 -2.25 -6.40
C THR A 134 14.53 -3.11 -5.49
N CYS A 135 13.95 -3.62 -4.41
CA CYS A 135 14.61 -4.59 -3.54
C CYS A 135 14.57 -6.03 -4.08
N ARG A 136 13.80 -6.27 -5.15
CA ARG A 136 13.81 -7.56 -5.84
C ARG A 136 15.07 -7.64 -6.68
N ALA A 137 15.80 -8.74 -6.53
CA ALA A 137 16.89 -9.06 -7.44
C ALA A 137 16.37 -9.13 -8.89
N PRO A 138 17.19 -8.83 -9.91
CA PRO A 138 16.80 -8.72 -11.32
C PRO A 138 16.36 -10.05 -12.00
N THR A 139 15.63 -10.93 -11.33
CA THR A 139 15.21 -12.25 -11.84
C THR A 139 13.80 -12.69 -11.45
N GLU A 140 12.99 -11.84 -10.82
CA GLU A 140 11.60 -12.21 -10.49
C GLU A 140 10.64 -11.96 -11.65
N ILE A 141 10.45 -13.00 -12.46
CA ILE A 141 9.34 -13.11 -13.39
C ILE A 141 8.13 -13.64 -12.63
N LYS A 142 7.06 -12.85 -12.57
CA LYS A 142 5.78 -13.30 -12.01
C LYS A 142 4.83 -13.70 -13.12
N VAL A 143 4.25 -14.89 -13.00
CA VAL A 143 3.30 -15.46 -13.96
C VAL A 143 1.97 -15.72 -13.27
N LEU A 144 0.87 -15.18 -13.78
CA LEU A 144 -0.48 -15.38 -13.25
C LEU A 144 -1.50 -15.68 -14.38
N PRO A 145 -2.36 -16.71 -14.23
CA PRO A 145 -2.31 -17.73 -13.19
C PRO A 145 -1.16 -18.73 -13.46
N SER A 146 -0.61 -19.34 -12.41
CA SER A 146 0.41 -20.40 -12.54
C SER A 146 -0.15 -21.76 -12.96
N SER A 147 -1.48 -21.89 -12.96
CA SER A 147 -2.21 -23.02 -13.54
C SER A 147 -3.63 -22.56 -13.89
N ALA A 148 -4.16 -22.99 -15.03
CA ALA A 148 -5.54 -22.73 -15.42
C ALA A 148 -6.10 -23.94 -16.16
N GLY A 149 -7.33 -24.33 -15.81
CA GLY A 149 -8.11 -25.28 -16.59
C GLY A 149 -8.80 -24.56 -17.73
N PHE A 150 -8.80 -25.15 -18.92
CA PHE A 150 -9.43 -24.60 -20.11
C PHE A 150 -10.36 -25.64 -20.74
N VAL A 151 -11.60 -25.26 -21.00
CA VAL A 151 -12.61 -26.12 -21.65
C VAL A 151 -13.29 -25.27 -22.72
N THR A 152 -13.24 -25.73 -23.96
CA THR A 152 -13.90 -25.09 -25.10
C THR A 152 -14.82 -26.08 -25.81
N ASP A 153 -15.91 -25.56 -26.39
CA ASP A 153 -16.83 -26.36 -27.19
C ASP A 153 -16.19 -26.81 -28.51
N ALA A 154 -16.58 -28.00 -28.99
CA ALA A 154 -16.08 -28.52 -30.26
C ALA A 154 -16.47 -27.59 -31.42
N GLY A 155 -15.46 -27.05 -32.10
CA GLY A 155 -15.64 -26.12 -33.22
C GLY A 155 -15.60 -24.63 -32.85
N SER A 156 -15.36 -24.30 -31.57
CA SER A 156 -15.24 -22.92 -31.08
C SER A 156 -13.79 -22.54 -30.75
N THR A 157 -13.46 -21.26 -30.90
CA THR A 157 -12.19 -20.68 -30.42
C THR A 157 -12.45 -19.92 -29.13
N ASP A 158 -11.62 -20.17 -28.13
CA ASP A 158 -11.63 -19.45 -26.85
C ASP A 158 -10.17 -19.14 -26.42
N PHE A 159 -9.99 -18.25 -25.45
CA PHE A 159 -8.67 -17.73 -25.06
C PHE A 159 -8.45 -17.83 -23.54
N LEU A 160 -7.23 -18.20 -23.16
CA LEU A 160 -6.72 -18.06 -21.79
C LEU A 160 -5.70 -16.91 -21.78
N VAL A 161 -5.88 -15.96 -20.88
CA VAL A 161 -4.92 -14.87 -20.66
C VAL A 161 -3.96 -15.29 -19.54
N ILE A 162 -2.67 -15.22 -19.83
CA ILE A 162 -1.60 -15.38 -18.85
C ILE A 162 -0.83 -14.07 -18.82
N ASP A 163 -0.78 -13.45 -17.65
CA ASP A 163 -0.03 -12.23 -17.43
C ASP A 163 1.39 -12.58 -16.93
N ILE A 164 2.40 -12.01 -17.59
CA ILE A 164 3.81 -12.17 -17.25
C ILE A 164 4.39 -10.80 -16.94
N TRP A 165 4.93 -10.63 -15.75
CA TRP A 165 5.38 -9.35 -15.22
C TRP A 165 6.90 -9.39 -15.00
N ASN A 166 7.60 -8.35 -15.47
CA ASN A 166 8.98 -8.09 -15.09
C ASN A 166 8.94 -7.22 -13.84
N LEU A 167 9.12 -7.83 -12.67
CA LEU A 167 9.08 -7.09 -11.41
C LEU A 167 10.41 -6.41 -11.07
N GLY A 168 11.45 -6.57 -11.92
CA GLY A 168 12.81 -6.16 -11.58
C GLY A 168 13.49 -5.18 -12.53
N TYR A 169 12.89 -4.81 -13.68
CA TYR A 169 13.53 -3.92 -14.65
C TYR A 169 12.53 -3.24 -15.61
N SER A 170 12.91 -2.08 -16.17
CA SER A 170 12.17 -1.38 -17.23
C SER A 170 12.41 -1.93 -18.63
N ASP A 171 13.20 -3.00 -18.76
CA ASP A 171 13.52 -3.62 -20.03
C ASP A 171 12.38 -4.53 -20.49
N ASP A 172 12.17 -4.56 -21.81
CA ASP A 172 11.16 -5.40 -22.43
C ASP A 172 11.42 -6.89 -22.15
N LEU A 173 10.39 -7.59 -21.70
CA LEU A 173 10.41 -9.06 -21.64
C LEU A 173 10.39 -9.64 -23.04
N THR A 174 11.44 -10.39 -23.38
CA THR A 174 11.46 -11.18 -24.61
C THR A 174 11.13 -12.64 -24.28
N ILE A 175 9.92 -13.08 -24.62
CA ILE A 175 9.53 -14.49 -24.54
C ILE A 175 10.09 -15.19 -25.78
N THR A 176 11.14 -16.00 -25.60
CA THR A 176 11.82 -16.70 -26.70
C THR A 176 11.27 -18.09 -26.98
N ASP A 177 10.63 -18.70 -25.99
CA ASP A 177 9.98 -20.00 -26.09
C ASP A 177 8.77 -20.08 -25.17
N LEU A 178 7.74 -20.84 -25.56
CA LEU A 178 6.54 -21.13 -24.78
C LEU A 178 6.23 -22.62 -24.89
N ASN A 179 6.51 -23.37 -23.82
CA ASN A 179 6.20 -24.78 -23.75
C ASN A 179 4.85 -25.01 -23.05
N LEU A 180 3.86 -25.48 -23.80
CA LEU A 180 2.58 -25.93 -23.26
C LEU A 180 2.63 -27.46 -23.18
N SER A 181 3.06 -27.99 -22.04
CA SER A 181 3.02 -29.43 -21.77
C SER A 181 1.61 -29.83 -21.37
N ASP A 182 1.13 -30.96 -21.89
CA ASP A 182 -0.18 -31.58 -21.60
C ASP A 182 -1.44 -30.95 -22.27
N LEU A 183 -1.31 -30.32 -23.44
CA LEU A 183 -2.44 -30.09 -24.35
C LEU A 183 -2.81 -31.35 -25.16
#